data_AF-A0A660U953-F1
#
_entry.id   AF-A0A660U953-F1
#
_cell.length_a   1.000
_cell.length_b   1.000
_cell.length_c   1.000
_cell.angle_alpha   90.00
_cell.angle_beta   90.00
_cell.angle_gamma   90.00
#
_symmetry.space_group_name_H-M   'P 1'
#
loop_
_entity.id
_entity.type
_entity.pdbx_description
1 polymer ?
#
loop_
_entity_poly.entity_id
_entity_poly.type
_entity_poly.pdbx_seq_one_letter_code
_entity_poly.pdbx_strand_id
1 'polypeptide(L)'
;MQIFSWRVYSGREGDRDPTYDEIRCMTYLALIHGATGLLYYSYYDLFTIDRKAGLKASKELFEERFGRVKRVVEELRKLAPLILGGDPVDLEGEPESVHVKGFKLGDKLFILAANAGGERAELKVKLPEGIDHAEPLDLNGNPRGRVERGVLTDVLEPLECVTYEVRSP
;
A
#
# COMPACT_ATOMS: atom_id res chain seq x y z
N MET A 1 3.94 -1.31 -12.62
CA MET A 1 4.02 -2.35 -11.58
C MET A 1 3.58 -3.70 -12.12
N GLN A 2 4.31 -4.75 -11.81
CA GLN A 2 3.94 -6.13 -12.17
C GLN A 2 2.75 -6.64 -11.32
N ILE A 3 1.81 -7.36 -11.93
CA ILE A 3 0.64 -7.98 -11.24
C ILE A 3 0.39 -9.46 -11.62
N PHE A 4 1.34 -10.10 -12.30
CA PHE A 4 1.24 -11.48 -12.79
C PHE A 4 2.42 -12.33 -12.30
N SER A 5 2.29 -13.66 -12.33
CA SER A 5 3.39 -14.59 -12.08
C SER A 5 4.46 -14.56 -13.17
N TRP A 6 5.74 -14.55 -12.79
CA TRP A 6 6.85 -14.74 -13.75
C TRP A 6 6.78 -16.05 -14.55
N ARG A 7 6.00 -17.04 -14.09
CA ARG A 7 5.69 -18.27 -14.84
C ARG A 7 5.18 -17.98 -16.25
N VAL A 8 4.45 -16.89 -16.45
CA VAL A 8 3.96 -16.45 -17.76
C VAL A 8 5.09 -16.41 -18.80
N TYR A 9 6.28 -15.97 -18.39
CA TYR A 9 7.45 -15.81 -19.26
C TYR A 9 8.50 -16.91 -19.04
N SER A 10 8.70 -17.35 -17.81
CA SER A 10 9.73 -18.32 -17.44
C SER A 10 9.32 -19.75 -17.78
N GLY A 11 8.02 -20.08 -17.66
CA GLY A 11 7.47 -21.43 -17.69
C GLY A 11 7.78 -22.27 -16.45
N ARG A 12 8.40 -21.68 -15.41
CA ARG A 12 8.81 -22.42 -14.20
C ARG A 12 7.64 -22.62 -13.27
N GLU A 13 7.36 -23.88 -12.89
CA GLU A 13 6.22 -24.20 -12.04
C GLU A 13 6.30 -23.61 -10.62
N GLY A 14 7.51 -23.31 -10.14
CA GLY A 14 7.72 -22.66 -8.84
C GLY A 14 7.38 -21.16 -8.80
N ASP A 15 7.23 -20.51 -9.97
CA ASP A 15 6.88 -19.09 -10.01
C ASP A 15 5.37 -18.93 -9.73
N ARG A 16 5.03 -18.10 -8.73
CA ARG A 16 3.64 -17.89 -8.29
C ARG A 16 3.11 -16.50 -8.64
N ASP A 17 1.78 -16.39 -8.63
CA ASP A 17 1.13 -15.09 -8.71
C ASP A 17 1.41 -14.27 -7.44
N PRO A 18 1.48 -12.94 -7.56
CA PRO A 18 1.57 -12.08 -6.39
C PRO A 18 0.27 -12.17 -5.57
N THR A 19 0.42 -12.12 -4.25
CA THR A 19 -0.72 -12.07 -3.32
C THR A 19 -1.37 -10.68 -3.37
N TYR A 20 -2.55 -10.57 -2.75
CA TYR A 20 -3.19 -9.26 -2.59
C TYR A 20 -2.30 -8.27 -1.82
N ASP A 21 -1.71 -8.72 -0.70
CA ASP A 21 -0.89 -7.86 0.16
C ASP A 21 0.40 -7.44 -0.53
N GLU A 22 1.00 -8.29 -1.38
CA GLU A 22 2.16 -7.90 -2.19
C GLU A 22 1.83 -6.82 -3.21
N ILE A 23 0.72 -6.96 -3.94
CA ILE A 23 0.27 -5.94 -4.92
C ILE A 23 -0.02 -4.62 -4.19
N ARG A 24 -0.69 -4.70 -3.04
CA ARG A 24 -1.06 -3.54 -2.23
C ARG A 24 0.17 -2.87 -1.62
N CYS A 25 1.10 -3.62 -1.06
CA CYS A 25 2.35 -3.11 -0.49
C CYS A 25 3.21 -2.43 -1.55
N MET A 26 3.45 -3.08 -2.70
CA MET A 26 4.17 -2.44 -3.80
C MET A 26 3.49 -1.16 -4.29
N THR A 27 2.15 -1.12 -4.26
CA THR A 27 1.36 0.07 -4.65
C THR A 27 1.60 1.21 -3.67
N TYR A 28 1.50 0.94 -2.37
CA TYR A 28 1.78 1.91 -1.32
C TYR A 28 3.23 2.41 -1.38
N LEU A 29 4.20 1.50 -1.55
CA LEU A 29 5.61 1.87 -1.69
C LEU A 29 5.82 2.84 -2.85
N ALA A 30 5.21 2.58 -4.02
CA ALA A 30 5.31 3.50 -5.15
C ALA A 30 4.77 4.89 -4.79
N LEU A 31 3.62 4.98 -4.12
CA LEU A 31 3.02 6.26 -3.70
C LEU A 31 3.86 6.98 -2.64
N ILE A 32 4.31 6.25 -1.62
CA ILE A 32 5.16 6.77 -0.53
C ILE A 32 6.45 7.36 -1.09
N HIS A 33 7.03 6.72 -2.09
CA HIS A 33 8.25 7.17 -2.79
C HIS A 33 7.98 8.16 -3.94
N GLY A 34 6.80 8.78 -3.97
CA GLY A 34 6.52 9.96 -4.81
C GLY A 34 5.86 9.69 -6.16
N ALA A 35 5.37 8.47 -6.42
CA ALA A 35 4.58 8.23 -7.62
C ALA A 35 3.23 8.98 -7.55
N THR A 36 2.94 9.78 -8.57
CA THR A 36 1.67 10.50 -8.75
C THR A 36 0.70 9.77 -9.70
N GLY A 37 1.12 8.61 -10.22
CA GLY A 37 0.35 7.78 -11.12
C GLY A 37 0.87 6.35 -11.14
N LEU A 38 -0.04 5.40 -11.42
CA LEU A 38 0.26 3.97 -11.40
C LEU A 38 -0.25 3.31 -12.67
N LEU A 39 0.56 2.40 -13.20
CA LEU A 39 0.19 1.51 -14.31
C LEU A 39 0.48 0.08 -13.90
N TYR A 40 -0.54 -0.77 -13.93
CA TYR A 40 -0.38 -2.20 -13.67
C TYR A 40 -0.14 -2.97 -14.98
N TYR A 41 0.98 -3.67 -15.04
CA TYR A 41 1.40 -4.49 -16.16
C TYR A 41 1.33 -5.98 -15.75
N SER A 42 0.65 -6.86 -16.48
CA SER A 42 -0.23 -6.59 -17.62
C SER A 42 -1.57 -7.30 -17.43
N TYR A 43 -2.64 -6.65 -17.90
CA TYR A 43 -3.99 -7.22 -17.91
C TYR A 43 -4.05 -8.52 -18.72
N TYR A 44 -3.34 -8.58 -19.86
CA TYR A 44 -3.29 -9.77 -20.72
C TYR A 44 -2.60 -10.96 -20.05
N ASP A 45 -1.58 -10.71 -19.22
CA ASP A 45 -0.86 -11.78 -18.53
C ASP A 45 -1.71 -12.44 -17.44
N LEU A 46 -2.78 -11.79 -16.97
CA LEU A 46 -3.73 -12.42 -16.04
C LEU A 46 -4.48 -13.61 -16.67
N PHE A 47 -4.61 -13.66 -17.99
CA PHE A 47 -5.20 -14.77 -18.74
C PHE A 47 -4.21 -15.92 -19.03
N THR A 48 -2.95 -15.77 -18.64
CA THR A 48 -1.88 -16.69 -19.03
C THR A 48 -1.28 -17.37 -17.80
N ILE A 49 -1.00 -18.67 -17.90
CA ILE A 49 -0.21 -19.40 -16.90
C ILE A 49 1.22 -19.54 -17.41
N ASP A 50 1.38 -20.01 -18.65
CA ASP A 50 2.66 -20.19 -19.32
C ASP A 50 2.48 -19.90 -20.80
N ARG A 51 3.18 -18.86 -21.28
CA ARG A 51 3.05 -18.42 -22.67
C ARG A 51 3.73 -19.38 -23.66
N LYS A 52 4.81 -20.05 -23.25
CA LYS A 52 5.57 -20.99 -24.11
C LYS A 52 4.81 -22.30 -24.28
N ALA A 53 4.22 -22.80 -23.22
CA ALA A 53 3.40 -24.01 -23.24
C ALA A 53 1.96 -23.76 -23.75
N GLY A 54 1.60 -22.49 -24.02
CA GLY A 54 0.25 -22.13 -24.45
C GLY A 54 -0.82 -22.29 -23.37
N LEU A 55 -0.42 -22.40 -22.10
CA LEU A 55 -1.33 -22.62 -20.97
C LEU A 55 -2.03 -21.32 -20.58
N LYS A 56 -3.36 -21.37 -20.56
CA LYS A 56 -4.23 -20.25 -20.19
C LYS A 56 -4.80 -20.43 -18.81
N ALA A 57 -5.05 -19.31 -18.14
CA ALA A 57 -5.78 -19.30 -16.89
C ALA A 57 -7.22 -19.75 -17.13
N SER A 58 -7.80 -20.47 -16.17
CA SER A 58 -9.25 -20.65 -16.15
C SER A 58 -9.94 -19.31 -15.90
N LYS A 59 -11.25 -19.26 -16.12
CA LYS A 59 -12.06 -18.07 -15.84
C LYS A 59 -11.96 -17.70 -14.36
N GLU A 60 -12.04 -18.69 -13.47
CA GLU A 60 -12.00 -18.53 -12.02
C GLU A 60 -10.66 -17.96 -11.57
N LEU A 61 -9.54 -18.50 -12.09
CA LEU A 61 -8.20 -17.99 -11.78
C LEU A 61 -8.01 -16.56 -12.28
N PHE A 62 -8.53 -16.24 -13.47
CA PHE A 62 -8.52 -14.85 -13.97
C PHE A 62 -9.34 -13.93 -13.06
N GLU A 63 -10.55 -14.32 -12.68
CA GLU A 63 -11.44 -13.53 -11.82
C GLU A 63 -10.82 -13.30 -10.45
N GLU A 64 -10.13 -14.30 -9.89
CA GLU A 64 -9.37 -14.17 -8.66
C GLU A 64 -8.23 -13.16 -8.80
N ARG A 65 -7.36 -13.33 -9.81
CA ARG A 65 -6.22 -12.43 -10.07
C ARG A 65 -6.67 -10.99 -10.28
N PHE A 66 -7.66 -10.79 -11.16
CA PHE A 66 -8.20 -9.47 -11.45
C PHE A 66 -8.98 -8.89 -10.27
N GLY A 67 -9.64 -9.75 -9.48
CA GLY A 67 -10.30 -9.39 -8.23
C GLY A 67 -9.36 -8.73 -7.22
N ARG A 68 -8.16 -9.29 -7.03
CA ARG A 68 -7.12 -8.68 -6.18
C ARG A 68 -6.75 -7.27 -6.66
N VAL A 69 -6.53 -7.10 -7.96
CA VAL A 69 -6.20 -5.80 -8.56
C VAL A 69 -7.34 -4.79 -8.38
N LYS A 70 -8.59 -5.19 -8.65
CA LYS A 70 -9.77 -4.32 -8.45
C LYS A 70 -9.87 -3.82 -7.02
N ARG A 71 -9.65 -4.70 -6.04
CA ARG A 71 -9.73 -4.36 -4.61
C ARG A 71 -8.66 -3.32 -4.22
N VAL A 72 -7.44 -3.43 -4.75
CA VAL A 72 -6.40 -2.39 -4.57
C VAL A 72 -6.81 -1.08 -5.24
N VAL A 73 -7.38 -1.13 -6.44
CA VAL A 73 -7.83 0.07 -7.17
C VAL A 73 -8.99 0.77 -6.46
N GLU A 74 -9.90 0.04 -5.81
CA GLU A 74 -10.97 0.62 -5.00
C GLU A 74 -10.43 1.44 -3.82
N GLU A 75 -9.38 0.94 -3.17
CA GLU A 75 -8.68 1.69 -2.12
C GLU A 75 -7.94 2.90 -2.70
N LEU A 76 -7.24 2.74 -3.83
CA LEU A 76 -6.56 3.84 -4.52
C LEU A 76 -7.50 4.99 -4.91
N ARG A 77 -8.75 4.70 -5.25
CA ARG A 77 -9.74 5.77 -5.53
C ARG A 77 -10.00 6.66 -4.33
N LYS A 78 -9.92 6.13 -3.10
CA LYS A 78 -10.04 6.91 -1.87
C LYS A 78 -8.77 7.73 -1.61
N LEU A 79 -7.60 7.21 -2.00
CA LEU A 79 -6.32 7.91 -1.87
C LEU A 79 -6.08 8.95 -2.98
N ALA A 80 -6.71 8.82 -4.15
CA ALA A 80 -6.44 9.68 -5.30
C ALA A 80 -6.55 11.19 -5.02
N PRO A 81 -7.56 11.70 -4.29
CA PRO A 81 -7.63 13.13 -3.93
C PRO A 81 -6.42 13.57 -3.09
N LEU A 82 -5.95 12.70 -2.20
CA LEU A 82 -4.80 12.97 -1.34
C LEU A 82 -3.50 13.00 -2.14
N ILE A 83 -3.27 11.99 -2.99
CA ILE A 83 -2.05 11.88 -3.79
C ILE A 83 -1.94 13.00 -4.83
N LEU A 84 -3.06 13.43 -5.41
CA LEU A 84 -3.07 14.42 -6.49
C LEU A 84 -3.23 15.87 -6.01
N GLY A 85 -3.81 16.08 -4.82
CA GLY A 85 -4.14 17.41 -4.32
C GLY A 85 -3.66 17.73 -2.91
N GLY A 86 -3.09 16.76 -2.19
CA GLY A 86 -2.51 16.99 -0.87
C GLY A 86 -1.06 17.49 -0.95
N ASP A 87 -0.68 18.33 -0.01
CA ASP A 87 0.69 18.83 0.11
C ASP A 87 1.58 17.74 0.76
N PRO A 88 2.62 17.24 0.07
CA PRO A 88 3.45 16.18 0.60
C PRO A 88 4.25 16.66 1.82
N VAL A 89 4.37 15.79 2.82
CA VAL A 89 5.17 15.98 4.03
C VAL A 89 6.15 14.82 4.14
N ASP A 90 7.44 15.13 4.22
CA ASP A 90 8.46 14.14 4.53
C ASP A 90 8.35 13.75 6.00
N LEU A 91 8.22 12.45 6.24
CA LEU A 91 8.14 11.85 7.55
C LEU A 91 9.18 10.75 7.62
N GLU A 92 9.79 10.59 8.79
CA GLU A 92 10.70 9.50 9.07
C GLU A 92 9.96 8.44 9.87
N GLY A 93 10.00 7.20 9.38
CA GLY A 93 9.39 6.03 9.99
C GLY A 93 10.46 5.07 10.47
N GLU A 94 10.23 4.46 11.63
CA GLU A 94 11.00 3.34 12.14
C GLU A 94 10.10 2.10 12.28
N PRO A 95 10.64 0.87 12.13
CA PRO A 95 12.01 0.54 11.70
C PRO A 95 12.23 0.74 10.19
N GLU A 96 13.45 0.49 9.68
CA GLU A 96 13.83 0.65 8.26
C GLU A 96 12.91 -0.10 7.28
N SER A 97 12.29 -1.20 7.72
CA SER A 97 11.33 -1.94 6.90
C SER A 97 10.00 -1.21 6.69
N VAL A 98 9.70 -0.17 7.49
CA VAL A 98 8.47 0.59 7.41
C VAL A 98 8.72 1.92 6.70
N HIS A 99 8.12 2.06 5.54
CA HIS A 99 8.18 3.29 4.75
C HIS A 99 6.96 4.14 5.04
N VAL A 100 7.15 5.45 5.13
CA VAL A 100 6.06 6.40 5.40
C VAL A 100 6.14 7.65 4.53
N LYS A 101 4.98 8.26 4.27
CA LYS A 101 4.86 9.58 3.64
C LYS A 101 3.63 10.29 4.18
N GLY A 102 3.78 11.56 4.54
CA GLY A 102 2.68 12.41 4.93
C GLY A 102 2.09 13.18 3.76
N PHE A 103 0.82 13.53 3.86
CA PHE A 103 0.12 14.42 2.95
C PHE A 103 -0.85 15.29 3.75
N LYS A 104 -0.73 16.61 3.65
CA LYS A 104 -1.68 17.55 4.25
C LYS A 104 -2.81 17.85 3.26
N LEU A 105 -4.05 17.80 3.74
CA LEU A 105 -5.22 18.19 2.96
C LEU A 105 -6.21 18.89 3.89
N GLY A 106 -6.29 20.22 3.76
CA GLY A 106 -7.03 21.04 4.72
C GLY A 106 -6.35 21.08 6.09
N ASP A 107 -7.11 20.81 7.15
CA ASP A 107 -6.69 20.72 8.55
C ASP A 107 -6.20 19.31 8.95
N LYS A 108 -6.14 18.39 7.99
CA LYS A 108 -5.79 16.99 8.23
C LYS A 108 -4.40 16.65 7.71
N LEU A 109 -3.69 15.83 8.48
CA LEU A 109 -2.50 15.13 8.05
C LEU A 109 -2.86 13.66 7.82
N PHE A 110 -2.67 13.20 6.59
CA PHE A 110 -2.76 11.79 6.25
C PHE A 110 -1.35 11.19 6.18
N ILE A 111 -1.17 10.00 6.73
CA ILE A 111 0.12 9.32 6.78
C ILE A 111 -0.06 7.96 6.15
N LEU A 112 0.55 7.75 4.98
CA LEU A 112 0.66 6.43 4.38
C LEU A 112 1.83 5.72 5.05
N ALA A 113 1.61 4.47 5.47
CA ALA A 113 2.63 3.59 5.98
C ALA A 113 2.55 2.22 5.31
N ALA A 114 3.70 1.60 5.06
CA ALA A 114 3.80 0.24 4.55
C ALA A 114 4.99 -0.48 5.19
N ASN A 115 4.72 -1.64 5.81
CA ASN A 115 5.77 -2.55 6.25
C ASN A 115 6.18 -3.44 5.07
N ALA A 116 7.32 -3.15 4.45
CA ALA A 116 7.89 -3.95 3.36
C ALA A 116 8.67 -5.17 3.87
N GLY A 117 8.76 -5.36 5.19
CA GLY A 117 9.45 -6.47 5.82
C GLY A 117 8.65 -7.78 5.81
N GLY A 118 9.35 -8.89 6.01
CA GLY A 118 8.77 -10.22 6.20
C GLY A 118 8.33 -10.51 7.64
N GLU A 119 8.55 -9.56 8.56
CA GLU A 119 8.29 -9.71 9.99
C GLU A 119 7.37 -8.60 10.49
N ARG A 120 6.68 -8.87 11.61
CA ARG A 120 5.88 -7.88 12.32
C ARG A 120 6.75 -6.72 12.81
N ALA A 121 6.29 -5.48 12.63
CA ALA A 121 7.04 -4.28 12.95
C ALA A 121 6.25 -3.33 13.86
N GLU A 122 6.92 -2.76 14.87
CA GLU A 122 6.39 -1.65 15.66
C GLU A 122 6.69 -0.33 14.94
N LEU A 123 5.68 0.28 14.33
CA LEU A 123 5.79 1.56 13.66
C LEU A 123 6.01 2.67 14.68
N LYS A 124 6.97 3.55 14.38
CA LYS A 124 7.12 4.86 15.05
C LYS A 124 7.33 5.95 14.00
N VAL A 125 6.53 7.00 14.04
CA VAL A 125 6.67 8.15 13.14
C VAL A 125 6.65 9.42 13.97
N LYS A 126 7.70 10.23 13.85
CA LYS A 126 7.71 11.56 14.45
C LYS A 126 6.82 12.49 13.64
N LEU A 127 5.84 13.10 14.30
CA LEU A 127 4.89 14.01 13.67
C LEU A 127 5.42 15.45 13.65
N PRO A 128 4.91 16.30 12.73
CA PRO A 128 5.17 17.74 12.75
C PRO A 128 4.73 18.38 14.07
N GLU A 129 5.33 19.52 14.40
CA GLU A 129 4.96 20.30 15.59
C GLU A 129 3.47 20.62 15.62
N GLY A 130 2.89 20.64 16.83
CA GLY A 130 1.47 20.92 17.06
C GLY A 130 0.58 19.68 17.13
N ILE A 131 1.08 18.48 16.84
CA ILE A 131 0.30 17.23 16.94
C ILE A 131 0.86 16.35 18.07
N ASP A 132 0.61 16.75 19.32
CA ASP A 132 1.15 16.03 20.48
C ASP A 132 0.31 14.82 20.90
N HIS A 133 -1.01 14.91 20.71
CA HIS A 133 -1.98 13.87 21.10
C HIS A 133 -3.13 13.80 20.09
N ALA A 134 -3.42 12.60 19.59
CA ALA A 134 -4.53 12.34 18.70
C ALA A 134 -4.93 10.86 18.73
N GLU A 135 -6.18 10.59 18.34
CA GLU A 135 -6.70 9.26 18.04
C GLU A 135 -6.77 9.11 16.51
N PRO A 136 -5.75 8.50 15.87
CA PRO A 136 -5.75 8.39 14.42
C PRO A 136 -6.82 7.42 13.95
N LEU A 137 -7.35 7.70 12.78
CA LEU A 137 -8.31 6.82 12.11
C LEU A 137 -7.67 6.17 10.88
N ASP A 138 -8.08 4.96 10.54
CA ASP A 138 -7.78 4.39 9.23
C ASP A 138 -8.60 5.06 8.12
N LEU A 139 -8.34 4.68 6.87
CA LEU A 139 -9.06 5.21 5.69
C LEU A 139 -10.56 4.90 5.67
N ASN A 140 -11.06 4.04 6.57
CA ASN A 140 -12.48 3.71 6.72
C ASN A 140 -13.09 4.38 7.96
N GLY A 141 -12.32 5.20 8.71
CA GLY A 141 -12.79 5.89 9.90
C GLY A 141 -12.73 5.08 11.19
N ASN A 142 -12.04 3.93 11.20
CA ASN A 142 -11.87 3.13 12.42
C ASN A 142 -10.62 3.58 13.19
N PRO A 143 -10.63 3.58 14.53
CA PRO A 143 -9.43 3.87 15.33
C PRO A 143 -8.26 2.96 14.95
N ARG A 144 -7.07 3.53 14.72
CA ARG A 144 -5.87 2.78 14.35
C ARG A 144 -4.60 3.50 14.83
N GLY A 145 -3.73 2.77 15.53
CA GLY A 145 -2.54 3.35 16.16
C GLY A 145 -2.88 4.33 17.30
N ARG A 146 -1.87 5.07 17.76
CA ARG A 146 -2.00 6.13 18.79
C ARG A 146 -0.95 7.21 18.58
N VAL A 147 -1.28 8.46 18.92
CA VAL A 147 -0.31 9.56 18.94
C VAL A 147 -0.10 10.03 20.37
N GLU A 148 1.15 10.00 20.81
CA GLU A 148 1.55 10.54 22.10
C GLU A 148 2.90 11.24 22.00
N ARG A 149 3.00 12.43 22.62
CA ARG A 149 4.22 13.24 22.65
C ARG A 149 4.81 13.47 21.26
N GLY A 150 3.95 13.70 20.27
CA GLY A 150 4.37 13.96 18.89
C GLY A 150 4.82 12.72 18.12
N VAL A 151 4.56 11.51 18.61
CA VAL A 151 4.94 10.26 17.94
C VAL A 151 3.70 9.41 17.68
N LEU A 152 3.46 9.10 16.41
CA LEU A 152 2.51 8.07 16.00
C LEU A 152 3.16 6.70 16.20
N THR A 153 2.46 5.81 16.91
CA THR A 153 2.87 4.41 17.06
C THR A 153 1.76 3.45 16.69
N ASP A 154 2.12 2.34 16.08
CA ASP A 154 1.20 1.25 15.72
C ASP A 154 1.98 -0.06 15.56
N VAL A 155 1.29 -1.18 15.38
CA VAL A 155 1.90 -2.46 15.00
C VAL A 155 1.41 -2.87 13.63
N LEU A 156 2.36 -3.17 12.74
CA LEU A 156 2.11 -3.57 11.37
C LEU A 156 2.54 -5.02 11.15
N GLU A 157 1.63 -5.83 10.61
CA GLU A 157 1.96 -7.18 10.13
C GLU A 157 2.84 -7.11 8.87
N PRO A 158 3.50 -8.22 8.47
CA PRO A 158 4.26 -8.27 7.22
C PRO A 158 3.40 -7.83 6.02
N LEU A 159 3.96 -6.97 5.15
CA LEU A 159 3.28 -6.40 3.98
C LEU A 159 2.03 -5.54 4.30
N GLU A 160 1.73 -5.29 5.58
CA GLU A 160 0.58 -4.47 5.95
C GLU A 160 0.81 -3.01 5.54
N CYS A 161 -0.25 -2.41 5.01
CA CYS A 161 -0.29 -1.00 4.66
C CYS A 161 -1.47 -0.33 5.36
N VAL A 162 -1.23 0.85 5.91
CA VAL A 162 -2.24 1.64 6.61
C VAL A 162 -2.13 3.09 6.15
N THR A 163 -3.27 3.74 5.96
CA THR A 163 -3.34 5.18 5.84
C THR A 163 -3.99 5.71 7.12
N TYR A 164 -3.24 6.49 7.90
CA TYR A 164 -3.73 7.15 9.10
C TYR A 164 -4.24 8.53 8.74
N GLU A 165 -5.40 8.92 9.27
CA GLU A 165 -5.88 10.29 9.32
C GLU A 165 -5.64 10.84 10.73
N VAL A 166 -4.88 11.92 10.83
CA VAL A 166 -4.66 12.67 12.07
C VAL A 166 -5.14 14.09 11.84
N ARG A 167 -5.99 14.60 12.74
CA ARG A 167 -6.39 16.00 12.71
C ARG A 167 -5.29 16.84 13.36
N SER A 168 -4.86 17.89 12.66
CA SER A 168 -4.16 18.97 13.35
C SER A 168 -5.16 19.66 14.27
N PRO A 169 -4.78 20.03 15.51
CA PRO A 169 -5.63 20.84 16.37
C PRO A 169 -5.94 22.22 15.76
#